data_AF-A0A0X8I9A5-F1
#
_entry.id   AF-A0A0X8I9A5-F1
#
_cell.length_a   1.000
_cell.length_b   1.000
_cell.length_c   1.000
_cell.angle_alpha   90.00
_cell.angle_beta   90.00
_cell.angle_gamma   90.00
#
_symmetry.space_group_name_H-M   'P 1'
#
loop_
_entity.id
_entity.type
_entity.pdbx_description
1 polymer ?
#
loop_
_entity_poly.entity_id
_entity_poly.type
_entity_poly.pdbx_seq_one_letter_code
_entity_poly.pdbx_strand_id
1 'polypeptide(L)'
;MLTLTLSAPIKPGAVHRLIVDEDFERRLYEAIEVMPLVDEAFRRAGLVAEGRLSSRELGLGNIIGKALRSAFDASGELPLVGLWAAGLVTAAIDGYAENANVRLPEGLKTIAMRLLYGSSQSDVEALVEALSDVGDSEVLQSVEAEGLTLSSISMRTQSLGELFEVIQRVDRGFMMNAKGIDQVIALSKLFSGARSPVAGVVKVYLRLAADLKGGGELDVLARSSELDPASLLKLDRALSRERPTLNRLLGGVFLAAYVGASSRAATGS
;
A
#
# COMPACT_ATOMS: atom_id res chain seq x y z
N MET A 1 -1.50 -11.81 -0.96
CA MET A 1 -0.41 -10.95 -1.51
C MET A 1 0.41 -10.26 -0.42
N LEU A 2 -0.19 -9.82 0.70
CA LEU A 2 0.54 -9.19 1.82
C LEU A 2 1.74 -10.02 2.30
N THR A 3 1.52 -11.30 2.62
CA THR A 3 2.59 -12.22 3.05
C THR A 3 3.70 -12.34 2.01
N LEU A 4 3.36 -12.40 0.71
CA LEU A 4 4.35 -12.48 -0.37
C LEU A 4 5.20 -11.22 -0.46
N THR A 5 4.59 -10.04 -0.30
CA THR A 5 5.31 -8.75 -0.30
C THR A 5 6.31 -8.69 0.85
N LEU A 6 5.91 -9.09 2.06
CA LEU A 6 6.77 -9.13 3.24
C LEU A 6 7.88 -10.19 3.10
N SER A 7 7.51 -11.41 2.71
CA SER A 7 8.41 -12.58 2.71
C SER A 7 9.30 -12.69 1.48
N ALA A 8 9.16 -11.83 0.47
CA ALA A 8 10.06 -11.83 -0.68
C ALA A 8 11.52 -11.60 -0.23
N PRO A 9 12.47 -12.43 -0.72
CA PRO A 9 13.73 -12.71 -0.04
C PRO A 9 14.65 -11.52 0.12
N ILE A 10 14.89 -10.75 -0.94
CA ILE A 10 15.76 -9.58 -0.88
C ILE A 10 15.07 -8.43 -1.61
N LYS A 11 14.59 -7.48 -0.83
CA LYS A 11 14.15 -6.16 -1.28
C LYS A 11 15.20 -5.19 -0.73
N PRO A 12 16.22 -4.81 -1.52
CA PRO A 12 17.41 -4.14 -1.00
C PRO A 12 17.09 -2.92 -0.15
N GLY A 13 17.51 -2.93 1.11
CA GLY A 13 17.30 -1.84 2.06
C GLY A 13 15.88 -1.75 2.62
N ALA A 14 14.99 -2.70 2.39
CA ALA A 14 13.66 -2.78 3.02
C ALA A 14 13.51 -4.06 3.83
N VAL A 15 12.45 -4.19 4.63
CA VAL A 15 12.19 -5.41 5.40
C VAL A 15 12.00 -6.63 4.48
N HIS A 16 12.70 -7.71 4.78
CA HIS A 16 12.59 -8.99 4.07
C HIS A 16 12.94 -10.18 4.97
N ARG A 17 12.51 -11.39 4.59
CA ARG A 17 12.65 -12.62 5.42
C ARG A 17 14.08 -13.10 5.73
N LEU A 18 15.09 -12.47 5.13
CA LEU A 18 16.50 -12.88 5.27
C LEU A 18 17.30 -11.89 6.13
N ILE A 19 16.60 -10.90 6.69
CA ILE A 19 17.19 -9.95 7.62
C ILE A 19 17.50 -10.66 8.94
N VAL A 20 18.56 -10.22 9.62
CA VAL A 20 19.02 -10.85 10.88
C VAL A 20 18.35 -10.21 12.10
N ASP A 21 17.73 -9.05 11.93
CA ASP A 21 17.00 -8.36 13.00
C ASP A 21 15.57 -8.87 13.14
N GLU A 22 14.95 -8.52 14.28
CA GLU A 22 13.57 -8.88 14.61
C GLU A 22 12.54 -8.07 13.79
N ASP A 23 12.96 -7.22 12.85
CA ASP A 23 12.05 -6.34 12.12
C ASP A 23 11.03 -7.16 11.34
N PHE A 24 11.46 -8.27 10.73
CA PHE A 24 10.58 -9.14 9.96
C PHE A 24 9.52 -9.80 10.86
N GLU A 25 9.91 -10.35 12.00
CA GLU A 25 9.00 -10.92 12.99
C GLU A 25 8.01 -9.88 13.50
N ARG A 26 8.47 -8.64 13.77
CA ARG A 26 7.59 -7.52 14.14
C ARG A 26 6.53 -7.24 13.08
N ARG A 27 6.90 -7.25 11.80
CA ARG A 27 5.92 -7.07 10.70
C ARG A 27 4.93 -8.23 10.60
N LEU A 28 5.28 -9.43 11.07
CA LEU A 28 4.33 -10.55 11.16
C LEU A 28 3.33 -10.35 12.30
N TYR A 29 3.76 -9.80 13.45
CA TYR A 29 2.84 -9.43 14.53
C TYR A 29 1.87 -8.33 14.09
N GLU A 30 2.36 -7.30 13.38
CA GLU A 30 1.49 -6.29 12.77
C GLU A 30 0.43 -6.92 11.85
N ALA A 31 0.84 -7.89 11.03
CA ALA A 31 -0.09 -8.57 10.12
C ALA A 31 -1.24 -9.25 10.88
N ILE A 32 -0.95 -9.93 12.00
CA ILE A 32 -1.95 -10.63 12.82
C ILE A 32 -3.02 -9.65 13.33
N GLU A 33 -2.61 -8.49 13.84
CA GLU A 33 -3.52 -7.48 14.38
C GLU A 33 -4.31 -6.72 13.30
N VAL A 34 -3.74 -6.58 12.10
CA VAL A 34 -4.39 -5.87 10.99
C VAL A 34 -5.43 -6.75 10.28
N MET A 35 -5.25 -8.08 10.25
CA MET A 35 -6.13 -8.99 9.51
C MET A 35 -7.63 -8.88 9.84
N PRO A 36 -8.07 -8.77 11.12
CA PRO A 36 -9.49 -8.56 11.44
C PRO A 36 -10.09 -7.30 10.80
N LEU A 37 -9.27 -6.25 10.61
CA LEU A 37 -9.68 -4.99 10.00
C LEU A 37 -9.69 -5.07 8.47
N VAL A 38 -8.86 -5.94 7.89
CA VAL A 38 -8.94 -6.33 6.47
C VAL A 38 -10.29 -6.99 6.18
N ASP A 39 -10.71 -7.93 7.03
CA ASP A 39 -12.02 -8.58 6.92
C ASP A 39 -13.18 -7.59 7.15
N GLU A 40 -13.02 -6.63 8.08
CA GLU A 40 -14.00 -5.56 8.27
C GLU A 40 -14.15 -4.68 7.02
N ALA A 41 -13.03 -4.24 6.43
CA ALA A 41 -13.02 -3.41 5.22
C ALA A 41 -13.71 -4.13 4.05
N PHE A 42 -13.40 -5.41 3.85
CA PHE A 42 -14.04 -6.27 2.84
C PHE A 42 -15.56 -6.33 3.04
N ARG A 43 -16.01 -6.73 4.24
CA ARG A 43 -17.45 -6.90 4.50
C ARG A 43 -18.24 -5.60 4.35
N ARG A 44 -17.70 -4.49 4.88
CA ARG A 44 -18.41 -3.19 4.81
C ARG A 44 -18.48 -2.67 3.38
N ALA A 45 -17.44 -2.87 2.58
CA ALA A 45 -17.49 -2.49 1.17
C ALA A 45 -18.47 -3.34 0.35
N GLY A 46 -18.65 -4.62 0.72
CA GLY A 46 -19.73 -5.46 0.19
C GLY A 46 -21.12 -4.87 0.45
N LEU A 47 -21.37 -4.39 1.68
CA LEU A 47 -22.63 -3.69 2.01
C LEU A 47 -22.84 -2.40 1.20
N VAL A 48 -21.75 -1.71 0.83
CA VAL A 48 -21.82 -0.54 -0.07
C VAL A 48 -22.23 -0.96 -1.48
N ALA A 49 -21.69 -2.07 -2.00
CA ALA A 49 -22.08 -2.62 -3.29
C ALA A 49 -23.56 -3.06 -3.34
N GLU A 50 -24.08 -3.60 -2.24
CA GLU A 50 -25.49 -3.98 -2.08
C GLU A 50 -26.43 -2.76 -1.89
N GLY A 51 -25.90 -1.54 -1.74
CA GLY A 51 -26.68 -0.33 -1.47
C GLY A 51 -27.23 -0.24 -0.04
N ARG A 52 -26.71 -1.05 0.88
CA ARG A 52 -27.10 -1.06 2.31
C ARG A 52 -26.31 -0.05 3.14
N LEU A 53 -25.15 0.37 2.65
CA LEU A 53 -24.34 1.48 3.17
C LEU A 53 -24.02 2.44 2.02
N SER A 54 -23.93 3.74 2.29
CA SER A 54 -23.30 4.68 1.36
C SER A 54 -21.77 4.62 1.45
N SER A 55 -21.05 5.08 0.42
CA SER A 55 -19.57 5.19 0.48
C SER A 55 -19.07 6.04 1.65
N ARG A 56 -19.88 7.02 2.11
CA ARG A 56 -19.58 7.87 3.27
C ARG A 56 -19.69 7.11 4.60
N GLU A 57 -20.56 6.12 4.65
CA GLU A 57 -20.78 5.26 5.82
C GLU A 57 -19.87 4.03 5.83
N LEU A 58 -19.00 3.88 4.82
CA LEU A 58 -17.99 2.81 4.79
C LEU A 58 -17.02 2.93 5.98
N GLY A 59 -16.67 4.15 6.39
CA GLY A 59 -15.77 4.38 7.51
C GLY A 59 -14.34 3.89 7.25
N LEU A 60 -13.89 3.89 5.99
CA LEU A 60 -12.61 3.29 5.60
C LEU A 60 -11.41 3.98 6.26
N GLY A 61 -11.47 5.30 6.47
CA GLY A 61 -10.41 6.05 7.14
C GLY A 61 -10.29 5.65 8.60
N ASN A 62 -11.42 5.43 9.28
CA ASN A 62 -11.45 4.89 10.64
C ASN A 62 -10.91 3.46 10.72
N ILE A 63 -11.23 2.60 9.76
CA ILE A 63 -10.70 1.23 9.71
C ILE A 63 -9.17 1.25 9.53
N ILE A 64 -8.67 2.08 8.60
CA ILE A 64 -7.23 2.30 8.42
C ILE A 64 -6.60 2.82 9.71
N GLY A 65 -7.17 3.84 10.33
CA GLY A 65 -6.61 4.41 11.55
C GLY A 65 -6.53 3.41 12.70
N LYS A 66 -7.58 2.59 12.90
CA LYS A 66 -7.55 1.49 13.88
C LYS A 66 -6.46 0.47 13.57
N ALA A 67 -6.24 0.16 12.30
CA ALA A 67 -5.22 -0.81 11.90
C ALA A 67 -3.81 -0.30 12.17
N LEU A 68 -3.56 0.98 11.88
CA LEU A 68 -2.27 1.60 12.18
C LEU A 68 -1.98 1.61 13.67
N ARG A 69 -2.95 1.99 14.51
CA ARG A 69 -2.80 1.94 15.97
C ARG A 69 -2.58 0.52 16.49
N SER A 70 -3.37 -0.45 16.02
CA SER A 70 -3.22 -1.85 16.45
C SER A 70 -1.86 -2.44 16.04
N ALA A 71 -1.38 -2.10 14.83
CA ALA A 71 -0.05 -2.49 14.38
C ALA A 71 1.06 -1.86 15.23
N PHE A 72 0.93 -0.57 15.56
CA PHE A 72 1.86 0.15 16.43
C PHE A 72 1.89 -0.43 17.85
N ASP A 73 0.72 -0.70 18.44
CA ASP A 73 0.59 -1.28 19.78
C ASP A 73 1.24 -2.67 19.87
N ALA A 74 1.17 -3.45 18.77
CA ALA A 74 1.74 -4.79 18.72
C ALA A 74 3.24 -4.83 18.45
N SER A 75 3.76 -3.93 17.60
CA SER A 75 5.19 -3.93 17.24
C SER A 75 6.04 -3.01 18.12
N GLY A 76 5.43 -2.03 18.79
CA GLY A 76 6.12 -0.99 19.55
C GLY A 76 6.92 -0.01 18.70
N GLU A 77 6.75 -0.05 17.37
CA GLU A 77 7.46 0.78 16.41
C GLU A 77 6.51 1.34 15.35
N LEU A 78 6.98 2.34 14.59
CA LEU A 78 6.25 2.86 13.44
C LEU A 78 5.85 1.69 12.51
N PRO A 79 4.54 1.47 12.27
CA PRO A 79 4.09 0.37 11.44
C PRO A 79 4.39 0.63 9.96
N LEU A 80 4.26 -0.38 9.12
CA LEU A 80 4.33 -0.20 7.66
C LEU A 80 3.06 0.49 7.13
N VAL A 81 2.92 1.79 7.41
CA VAL A 81 1.73 2.61 7.17
C VAL A 81 1.15 2.40 5.77
N GLY A 82 1.95 2.61 4.73
CA GLY A 82 1.48 2.41 3.35
C GLY A 82 1.11 0.97 3.02
N LEU A 83 1.78 -0.03 3.59
CA LEU A 83 1.45 -1.43 3.33
C LEU A 83 0.08 -1.79 3.90
N TRP A 84 -0.21 -1.38 5.13
CA TRP A 84 -1.47 -1.67 5.79
C TRP A 84 -2.63 -0.88 5.18
N ALA A 85 -2.43 0.40 4.89
CA ALA A 85 -3.41 1.21 4.16
C ALA A 85 -3.74 0.57 2.79
N ALA A 86 -2.72 0.16 2.04
CA ALA A 86 -2.91 -0.52 0.76
C ALA A 86 -3.69 -1.84 0.91
N GLY A 87 -3.36 -2.67 1.91
CA GLY A 87 -4.05 -3.92 2.20
C GLY A 87 -5.55 -3.73 2.45
N LEU A 88 -5.89 -2.77 3.30
CA LEU A 88 -7.28 -2.44 3.65
C LEU A 88 -8.06 -1.90 2.45
N VAL A 89 -7.44 -1.03 1.65
CA VAL A 89 -8.07 -0.49 0.43
C VAL A 89 -8.32 -1.60 -0.59
N THR A 90 -7.37 -2.52 -0.80
CA THR A 90 -7.58 -3.64 -1.72
C THR A 90 -8.67 -4.59 -1.23
N ALA A 91 -8.76 -4.83 0.08
CA ALA A 91 -9.82 -5.65 0.65
C ALA A 91 -11.20 -5.01 0.49
N ALA A 92 -11.30 -3.68 0.68
CA ALA A 92 -12.52 -2.94 0.38
C ALA A 92 -12.89 -3.02 -1.11
N ILE A 93 -11.90 -2.92 -2.02
CA ILE A 93 -12.13 -3.08 -3.46
C ILE A 93 -12.64 -4.49 -3.77
N ASP A 94 -12.03 -5.54 -3.23
CA ASP A 94 -12.45 -6.93 -3.42
C ASP A 94 -13.89 -7.14 -2.91
N GLY A 95 -14.19 -6.69 -1.69
CA GLY A 95 -15.52 -6.83 -1.10
C GLY A 95 -16.59 -6.12 -1.92
N TYR A 96 -16.28 -4.93 -2.44
CA TYR A 96 -17.18 -4.23 -3.35
C TYR A 96 -17.34 -4.99 -4.68
N ALA A 97 -16.23 -5.40 -5.30
CA ALA A 97 -16.22 -6.05 -6.62
C ALA A 97 -17.00 -7.37 -6.63
N GLU A 98 -16.80 -8.20 -5.61
CA GLU A 98 -17.47 -9.50 -5.45
C GLU A 98 -19.00 -9.32 -5.37
N ASN A 99 -19.46 -8.39 -4.53
CA ASN A 99 -20.89 -8.17 -4.31
C ASN A 99 -21.56 -7.37 -5.45
N ALA A 100 -20.80 -6.54 -6.17
CA ALA A 100 -21.28 -5.85 -7.36
C ALA A 100 -21.20 -6.71 -8.63
N ASN A 101 -20.67 -7.94 -8.55
CA ASN A 101 -20.37 -8.82 -9.68
C ASN A 101 -19.54 -8.12 -10.78
N VAL A 102 -18.56 -7.33 -10.37
CA VAL A 102 -17.65 -6.60 -11.25
C VAL A 102 -16.32 -7.35 -11.30
N ARG A 103 -15.84 -7.65 -12.51
CA ARG A 103 -14.52 -8.27 -12.68
C ARG A 103 -13.40 -7.25 -12.46
N LEU A 104 -12.36 -7.71 -11.77
CA LEU A 104 -11.07 -7.04 -11.72
C LEU A 104 -10.19 -7.67 -12.82
N PRO A 105 -9.46 -6.86 -13.63
CA PRO A 105 -9.07 -5.46 -13.38
C PRO A 105 -10.02 -4.38 -13.95
N GLU A 106 -11.05 -4.73 -14.72
CA GLU A 106 -11.87 -3.76 -15.47
C GLU A 106 -12.56 -2.72 -14.58
N GLY A 107 -13.05 -3.15 -13.41
CA GLY A 107 -13.72 -2.29 -12.44
C GLY A 107 -12.80 -1.47 -11.55
N LEU A 108 -11.49 -1.75 -11.54
CA LEU A 108 -10.56 -1.28 -10.49
C LEU A 108 -10.62 0.24 -10.30
N LYS A 109 -10.48 1.00 -11.40
CA LYS A 109 -10.48 2.47 -11.34
C LYS A 109 -11.80 3.01 -10.84
N THR A 110 -12.91 2.52 -11.39
CA THR A 110 -14.26 2.94 -11.00
C THR A 110 -14.53 2.66 -9.52
N ILE A 111 -14.19 1.47 -9.04
CA ILE A 111 -14.42 1.07 -7.64
C ILE A 111 -13.53 1.90 -6.70
N ALA A 112 -12.22 1.99 -6.99
CA ALA A 112 -11.29 2.79 -6.18
C ALA A 112 -11.76 4.25 -6.08
N MET A 113 -12.18 4.87 -7.19
CA MET A 113 -12.69 6.24 -7.17
C MET A 113 -13.97 6.35 -6.34
N ARG A 114 -14.91 5.41 -6.50
CA ARG A 114 -16.19 5.40 -5.76
C ARG A 114 -15.99 5.26 -4.25
N LEU A 115 -15.08 4.40 -3.81
CA LEU A 115 -14.83 4.18 -2.39
C LEU A 115 -14.03 5.33 -1.77
N LEU A 116 -12.97 5.79 -2.43
CA LEU A 116 -12.04 6.76 -1.84
C LEU A 116 -12.50 8.20 -2.00
N TYR A 117 -13.02 8.60 -3.16
CA TYR A 117 -13.54 9.97 -3.35
C TYR A 117 -14.99 10.10 -2.87
N GLY A 118 -15.66 8.97 -2.62
CA GLY A 118 -16.98 8.94 -1.97
C GLY A 118 -16.92 8.88 -0.45
N SER A 119 -15.73 8.83 0.16
CA SER A 119 -15.55 8.82 1.61
C SER A 119 -15.95 10.15 2.26
N SER A 120 -16.09 10.15 3.59
CA SER A 120 -16.49 11.34 4.34
C SER A 120 -15.30 12.18 4.83
N GLN A 121 -15.58 13.41 5.26
CA GLN A 121 -14.60 14.23 5.97
C GLN A 121 -14.08 13.54 7.24
N SER A 122 -14.95 12.84 7.96
CA SER A 122 -14.58 12.14 9.19
C SER A 122 -13.59 10.99 8.93
N ASP A 123 -13.62 10.38 7.74
CA ASP A 123 -12.62 9.38 7.34
C ASP A 123 -11.24 10.03 7.16
N VAL A 124 -11.19 11.23 6.58
CA VAL A 124 -9.95 12.00 6.40
C VAL A 124 -9.36 12.36 7.77
N GLU A 125 -10.18 12.92 8.65
CA GLU A 125 -9.79 13.30 10.02
C GLU A 125 -9.27 12.09 10.80
N ALA A 126 -10.00 10.97 10.78
CA ALA A 126 -9.61 9.76 11.49
C ALA A 126 -8.27 9.18 11.00
N LEU A 127 -7.98 9.27 9.70
CA LEU A 127 -6.70 8.83 9.16
C LEU A 127 -5.56 9.75 9.58
N VAL A 128 -5.74 11.07 9.52
CA VAL A 128 -4.69 12.02 9.92
C VAL A 128 -4.41 11.97 11.42
N GLU A 129 -5.45 11.83 12.24
CA GLU A 129 -5.31 11.57 13.67
C GLU A 129 -4.51 10.29 13.92
N ALA A 130 -4.84 9.18 13.24
CA ALA A 130 -4.09 7.94 13.41
C ALA A 130 -2.62 8.04 12.96
N LEU A 131 -2.32 8.81 11.90
CA LEU A 131 -0.94 9.08 11.48
C LEU A 131 -0.18 9.88 12.54
N SER A 132 -0.86 10.80 13.24
CA SER A 132 -0.32 11.50 14.40
C SER A 132 -0.09 10.55 15.58
N ASP A 133 -1.05 9.67 15.88
CA ASP A 133 -0.97 8.73 17.01
C ASP A 133 0.22 7.77 16.88
N VAL A 134 0.48 7.25 15.68
CA VAL A 134 1.61 6.33 15.43
C VAL A 134 2.94 7.06 15.16
N GLY A 135 2.92 8.40 15.14
CA GLY A 135 4.12 9.22 15.01
C GLY A 135 4.75 9.25 13.62
N ASP A 136 3.98 9.11 12.53
CA ASP A 136 4.52 9.18 11.16
C ASP A 136 4.80 10.64 10.72
N SER A 137 5.85 11.23 11.30
CA SER A 137 6.21 12.64 11.09
C SER A 137 6.50 13.02 9.64
N GLU A 138 7.06 12.13 8.82
CA GLU A 138 7.34 12.47 7.41
C GLU A 138 6.04 12.57 6.59
N VAL A 139 5.07 11.69 6.84
CA VAL A 139 3.76 11.77 6.21
C VAL A 139 3.04 13.03 6.65
N LEU A 140 3.04 13.33 7.96
CA LEU A 140 2.42 14.52 8.50
C LEU A 140 3.05 15.80 7.92
N GLN A 141 4.38 15.87 7.83
CA GLN A 141 5.07 17.00 7.20
C GLN A 141 4.73 17.14 5.71
N SER A 142 4.59 16.02 4.98
CA SER A 142 4.14 16.07 3.58
C SER A 142 2.72 16.60 3.43
N VAL A 143 1.84 16.30 4.39
CA VAL A 143 0.46 16.80 4.42
C VAL A 143 0.46 18.30 4.77
N GLU A 144 1.24 18.71 5.78
CA GLU A 144 1.41 20.11 6.19
C GLU A 144 2.03 20.99 5.10
N ALA A 145 2.98 20.47 4.32
CA ALA A 145 3.60 21.18 3.20
C ALA A 145 2.60 21.59 2.10
N GLU A 146 1.50 20.85 1.95
CA GLU A 146 0.38 21.20 1.06
C GLU A 146 -0.64 22.14 1.73
N GLY A 147 -0.31 22.65 2.92
CA GLY A 147 -1.16 23.53 3.74
C GLY A 147 -2.31 22.81 4.44
N LEU A 148 -2.20 21.49 4.60
CA LEU A 148 -3.16 20.66 5.34
C LEU A 148 -2.61 20.43 6.75
N THR A 149 -3.15 21.12 7.75
CA THR A 149 -2.87 20.85 9.16
C THR A 149 -4.08 20.13 9.77
N LEU A 150 -3.92 19.50 10.94
CA LEU A 150 -5.05 18.93 11.69
C LEU A 150 -6.21 19.94 11.85
N SER A 151 -5.90 21.24 12.00
CA SER A 151 -6.89 22.31 12.14
C SER A 151 -7.46 22.85 10.82
N SER A 152 -6.84 22.58 9.66
CA SER A 152 -7.28 23.10 8.35
C SER A 152 -7.80 22.02 7.40
N ILE A 153 -7.59 20.74 7.73
CA ILE A 153 -7.90 19.62 6.85
C ILE A 153 -9.41 19.52 6.54
N SER A 154 -10.25 19.88 7.51
CA SER A 154 -11.72 19.97 7.36
C SER A 154 -12.18 21.00 6.33
N MET A 155 -11.32 21.96 5.95
CA MET A 155 -11.64 23.00 4.97
C MET A 155 -11.05 22.73 3.57
N ARG A 156 -10.06 21.83 3.44
CA ARG A 156 -9.26 21.69 2.21
C ARG A 156 -9.28 20.32 1.55
N THR A 157 -9.58 19.27 2.29
CA THR A 157 -9.59 17.89 1.77
C THR A 157 -10.87 17.21 2.20
N GLN A 158 -11.73 16.88 1.23
CA GLN A 158 -13.09 16.40 1.46
C GLN A 158 -13.19 14.87 1.43
N SER A 159 -12.15 14.19 0.93
CA SER A 159 -12.15 12.73 0.77
C SER A 159 -10.77 12.09 0.97
N LEU A 160 -10.77 10.80 1.32
CA LEU A 160 -9.57 9.97 1.36
C LEU A 160 -8.82 9.97 0.03
N GLY A 161 -9.52 10.01 -1.11
CA GLY A 161 -8.90 10.04 -2.44
C GLY A 161 -7.93 11.22 -2.61
N GLU A 162 -8.37 12.41 -2.19
CA GLU A 162 -7.57 13.64 -2.22
C GLU A 162 -6.41 13.59 -1.21
N LEU A 163 -6.65 13.06 0.00
CA LEU A 163 -5.58 12.90 0.99
C LEU A 163 -4.50 11.92 0.49
N PHE A 164 -4.92 10.82 -0.13
CA PHE A 164 -4.04 9.82 -0.71
C PHE A 164 -3.17 10.41 -1.82
N GLU A 165 -3.71 11.36 -2.60
CA GLU A 165 -2.94 12.06 -3.62
C GLU A 165 -1.75 12.85 -3.07
N VAL A 166 -1.88 13.35 -1.84
CA VAL A 166 -0.82 14.06 -1.13
C VAL A 166 0.17 13.07 -0.53
N ILE A 167 -0.31 12.09 0.25
CA ILE A 167 0.54 11.14 0.98
C ILE A 167 1.37 10.27 0.02
N GLN A 168 0.86 9.94 -1.18
CA GLN A 168 1.58 9.08 -2.13
C GLN A 168 2.94 9.61 -2.59
N ARG A 169 3.23 10.90 -2.35
CA ARG A 169 4.52 11.52 -2.66
C ARG A 169 5.64 10.99 -1.78
N VAL A 170 5.32 10.62 -0.55
CA VAL A 170 6.25 10.06 0.44
C VAL A 170 6.04 8.57 0.65
N ASP A 171 4.80 8.06 0.54
CA ASP A 171 4.50 6.64 0.74
C ASP A 171 3.67 6.02 -0.39
N ARG A 172 4.26 5.06 -1.11
CA ARG A 172 3.68 4.46 -2.32
C ARG A 172 2.49 3.54 -2.03
N GLY A 173 2.20 3.23 -0.77
CA GLY A 173 0.98 2.53 -0.37
C GLY A 173 -0.31 3.29 -0.67
N PHE A 174 -0.22 4.61 -0.83
CA PHE A 174 -1.38 5.48 -1.07
C PHE A 174 -1.68 5.69 -2.56
N MET A 175 -1.00 4.98 -3.47
CA MET A 175 -1.11 5.16 -4.92
C MET A 175 -2.46 4.71 -5.54
N MET A 176 -3.36 4.09 -4.77
CA MET A 176 -4.69 3.73 -5.25
C MET A 176 -5.61 4.97 -5.30
N ASN A 177 -5.27 5.98 -6.10
CA ASN A 177 -6.00 7.25 -6.25
C ASN A 177 -5.93 7.73 -7.71
N ALA A 178 -6.59 8.85 -8.05
CA ALA A 178 -6.68 9.32 -9.44
C ALA A 178 -5.31 9.61 -10.09
N LYS A 179 -4.31 10.05 -9.32
CA LYS A 179 -2.95 10.35 -9.80
C LYS A 179 -2.01 9.13 -9.81
N GLY A 180 -2.24 8.15 -8.93
CA GLY A 180 -1.33 7.01 -8.75
C GLY A 180 -1.77 5.72 -9.46
N ILE A 181 -3.06 5.54 -9.73
CA ILE A 181 -3.61 4.25 -10.15
C ILE A 181 -3.06 3.77 -11.51
N ASP A 182 -2.84 4.67 -12.46
CA ASP A 182 -2.30 4.32 -13.77
C ASP A 182 -0.84 3.82 -13.65
N GLN A 183 -0.07 4.34 -12.69
CA GLN A 183 1.26 3.84 -12.36
C GLN A 183 1.19 2.46 -11.68
N VAL A 184 0.21 2.21 -10.79
CA VAL A 184 -0.03 0.88 -10.22
C VAL A 184 -0.31 -0.14 -11.33
N ILE A 185 -1.14 0.21 -12.32
CA ILE A 185 -1.45 -0.64 -13.48
C ILE A 185 -0.20 -0.86 -14.35
N ALA A 186 0.68 0.13 -14.51
CA ALA A 186 1.94 -0.06 -15.23
C ALA A 186 2.89 -1.03 -14.48
N LEU A 187 3.00 -0.88 -13.16
CA LEU A 187 3.83 -1.75 -12.31
C LEU A 187 3.27 -3.18 -12.24
N SER A 188 1.95 -3.34 -12.29
CA SER A 188 1.32 -4.67 -12.29
C SER A 188 1.68 -5.47 -13.55
N LYS A 189 1.88 -4.81 -14.70
CA LYS A 189 2.41 -5.44 -15.91
C LYS A 189 3.85 -5.93 -15.73
N LEU A 190 4.69 -5.15 -15.03
CA LEU A 190 6.06 -5.57 -14.68
C LEU A 190 6.04 -6.81 -13.77
N PHE A 191 5.16 -6.83 -12.76
CA PHE A 191 4.95 -8.00 -11.92
C PHE A 191 4.51 -9.22 -12.74
N SER A 192 3.49 -9.05 -13.58
CA SER A 192 2.93 -10.12 -14.41
C SER A 192 3.86 -10.60 -15.52
N GLY A 193 4.86 -9.81 -15.92
CA GLY A 193 5.90 -10.22 -16.88
C GLY A 193 7.05 -11.02 -16.24
N ALA A 194 7.10 -11.13 -14.92
CA ALA A 194 8.18 -11.84 -14.24
C ALA A 194 8.00 -13.37 -14.26
N ARG A 195 9.13 -14.09 -14.24
CA ARG A 195 9.18 -15.57 -14.24
C ARG A 195 8.45 -16.22 -13.06
N SER A 196 8.37 -15.53 -11.92
CA SER A 196 7.65 -16.00 -10.74
C SER A 196 7.05 -14.82 -9.96
N PRO A 197 6.02 -15.02 -9.12
CA PRO A 197 5.46 -13.97 -8.28
C PRO A 197 6.51 -13.31 -7.37
N VAL A 198 7.43 -14.11 -6.82
CA VAL A 198 8.55 -13.61 -5.99
C VAL A 198 9.46 -12.67 -6.79
N ALA A 199 9.85 -13.07 -8.01
CA ALA A 199 10.64 -12.22 -8.89
C ALA A 199 9.88 -10.95 -9.29
N GLY A 200 8.55 -11.04 -9.47
CA GLY A 200 7.69 -9.90 -9.74
C GLY A 200 7.72 -8.87 -8.61
N VAL A 201 7.56 -9.31 -7.36
CA VAL A 201 7.66 -8.44 -6.17
C VAL A 201 9.00 -7.72 -6.13
N VAL A 202 10.12 -8.45 -6.29
CA VAL A 202 11.46 -7.86 -6.25
C VAL A 202 11.67 -6.88 -7.41
N LYS A 203 11.21 -7.19 -8.63
CA LYS A 203 11.32 -6.28 -9.78
C LYS A 203 10.54 -4.99 -9.60
N VAL A 204 9.30 -5.07 -9.11
CA VAL A 204 8.49 -3.88 -8.82
C VAL A 204 9.17 -3.05 -7.72
N TYR A 205 9.68 -3.68 -6.67
CA TYR A 205 10.42 -3.00 -5.62
C TYR A 205 11.64 -2.25 -6.18
N LEU A 206 12.48 -2.94 -6.96
CA LEU A 206 13.66 -2.34 -7.59
C LEU A 206 13.29 -1.16 -8.49
N ARG A 207 12.18 -1.26 -9.23
CA ARG A 207 11.71 -0.16 -10.08
C ARG A 207 11.31 1.06 -9.25
N LEU A 208 10.53 0.88 -8.19
CA LEU A 208 10.13 1.96 -7.30
C LEU A 208 11.33 2.57 -6.57
N ALA A 209 12.28 1.74 -6.14
CA ALA A 209 13.52 2.19 -5.49
C ALA A 209 14.39 2.98 -6.47
N ALA A 210 14.48 2.54 -7.73
CA ALA A 210 15.18 3.27 -8.78
C ALA A 210 14.54 4.64 -9.05
N ASP A 211 13.21 4.71 -9.13
CA ASP A 211 12.49 5.98 -9.32
C ASP A 211 12.73 6.95 -8.15
N LEU A 212 12.86 6.44 -6.91
CA LEU A 212 13.19 7.25 -5.73
C LEU A 212 14.66 7.71 -5.71
N LYS A 213 15.60 6.84 -6.11
CA LYS A 213 17.05 7.07 -5.97
C LYS A 213 17.72 7.67 -7.20
N GLY A 214 16.97 7.91 -8.28
CA GLY A 214 17.50 8.48 -9.52
C GLY A 214 18.17 7.46 -10.45
N GLY A 215 17.79 6.18 -10.37
CA GLY A 215 18.24 5.13 -11.29
C GLY A 215 19.53 4.40 -10.86
N GLY A 216 20.38 4.06 -11.83
CA GLY A 216 21.63 3.32 -11.60
C GLY A 216 21.47 1.80 -11.54
N GLU A 217 22.21 1.15 -10.65
CA GLU A 217 22.24 -0.32 -10.50
C GLU A 217 20.83 -0.90 -10.21
N LEU A 218 19.98 -0.15 -9.50
CA LEU A 218 18.58 -0.52 -9.24
C LEU A 218 17.73 -0.62 -10.52
N ASP A 219 17.86 0.34 -11.45
CA ASP A 219 17.09 0.33 -12.71
C ASP A 219 17.57 -0.78 -13.65
N VAL A 220 18.89 -1.04 -13.66
CA VAL A 220 19.48 -2.15 -14.43
C VAL A 220 18.93 -3.49 -13.94
N LEU A 221 18.91 -3.73 -12.63
CA LEU A 221 18.38 -4.98 -12.06
C LEU A 221 16.86 -5.11 -12.24
N ALA A 222 16.10 -4.01 -12.14
CA ALA A 222 14.66 -4.01 -12.38
C ALA A 222 14.29 -4.51 -13.79
N ARG A 223 15.11 -4.18 -14.79
CA ARG A 223 14.93 -4.56 -16.20
C ARG A 223 15.56 -5.90 -16.56
N SER A 224 16.46 -6.41 -15.72
CA SER A 224 17.17 -7.67 -15.98
C SER A 224 16.21 -8.84 -16.16
N SER A 225 16.54 -9.77 -17.05
CA SER A 225 15.81 -11.03 -17.22
C SER A 225 15.93 -11.92 -15.98
N GLU A 226 17.04 -11.83 -15.26
CA GLU A 226 17.36 -12.62 -14.07
C GLU A 226 17.85 -11.74 -12.92
N LEU A 227 17.44 -12.10 -11.70
CA LEU A 227 17.82 -11.38 -10.49
C LEU A 227 19.00 -12.11 -9.84
N ASP A 228 20.20 -11.53 -9.92
CA ASP A 228 21.38 -12.08 -9.27
C ASP A 228 21.33 -11.85 -7.74
N PRO A 229 21.31 -12.92 -6.91
CA PRO A 229 21.27 -12.78 -5.47
C PRO A 229 22.46 -12.02 -4.88
N ALA A 230 23.66 -12.14 -5.47
CA ALA A 230 24.85 -11.48 -4.95
C ALA A 230 24.76 -9.95 -5.12
N SER A 231 24.34 -9.47 -6.29
CA SER A 231 24.01 -8.06 -6.52
C SER A 231 22.93 -7.55 -5.57
N LEU A 232 21.86 -8.32 -5.35
CA LEU A 232 20.80 -7.93 -4.42
C LEU A 232 21.30 -7.79 -2.98
N LEU A 233 22.10 -8.74 -2.48
CA LEU A 233 22.70 -8.68 -1.14
C LEU A 233 23.68 -7.51 -0.99
N LYS A 234 24.46 -7.21 -2.03
CA LYS A 234 25.38 -6.08 -2.04
C LYS A 234 24.61 -4.76 -1.91
N LEU A 235 23.55 -4.59 -2.70
CA LEU A 235 22.68 -3.42 -2.62
C LEU A 235 21.96 -3.32 -1.28
N ASP A 236 21.50 -4.45 -0.74
CA ASP A 236 20.82 -4.49 0.55
C ASP A 236 21.71 -3.95 1.68
N ARG A 237 22.96 -4.40 1.73
CA ARG A 237 23.95 -3.87 2.68
C ARG A 237 24.18 -2.37 2.49
N ALA A 238 24.30 -1.91 1.25
CA ALA A 238 24.55 -0.51 0.93
C ALA A 238 23.37 0.41 1.32
N LEU A 239 22.13 -0.09 1.20
CA LEU A 239 20.91 0.67 1.41
C LEU A 239 20.30 0.45 2.81
N SER A 240 20.89 -0.41 3.64
CA SER A 240 20.39 -0.76 4.98
C SER A 240 20.07 0.44 5.88
N ARG A 241 20.84 1.53 5.78
CA ARG A 241 20.63 2.77 6.56
C ARG A 241 19.42 3.59 6.11
N GLU A 242 18.88 3.30 4.94
CA GLU A 242 17.74 4.01 4.36
C GLU A 242 16.42 3.25 4.53
N ARG A 243 16.42 2.23 5.39
CA ARG A 243 15.30 1.32 5.59
C ARG A 243 13.96 2.00 5.89
N PRO A 244 13.88 3.00 6.77
CA PRO A 244 12.61 3.70 7.01
C PRO A 244 12.00 4.26 5.71
N THR A 245 12.81 4.92 4.88
CA THR A 245 12.38 5.49 3.61
C THR A 245 12.02 4.42 2.58
N LEU A 246 12.82 3.35 2.48
CA LEU A 246 12.61 2.30 1.49
C LEU A 246 11.42 1.38 1.83
N ASN A 247 11.09 1.22 3.11
CA ASN A 247 9.88 0.52 3.56
C ASN A 247 8.59 1.17 3.03
N ARG A 248 8.58 2.49 2.79
CA ARG A 248 7.45 3.22 2.19
C ARG A 248 7.15 2.82 0.74
N LEU A 249 8.00 2.01 0.12
CA LEU A 249 7.74 1.46 -1.22
C LEU A 249 6.87 0.19 -1.16
N LEU A 250 6.84 -0.50 -0.02
CA LEU A 250 6.23 -1.83 0.11
C LEU A 250 4.72 -1.84 -0.17
N GLY A 251 4.01 -0.77 0.20
CA GLY A 251 2.60 -0.64 -0.15
C GLY A 251 2.37 -0.57 -1.67
N GLY A 252 3.20 0.20 -2.39
CA GLY A 252 3.14 0.25 -3.86
C GLY A 252 3.47 -1.09 -4.53
N VAL A 253 4.44 -1.82 -3.97
CA VAL A 253 4.77 -3.19 -4.41
C VAL A 253 3.58 -4.13 -4.23
N PHE A 254 2.93 -4.07 -3.06
CA PHE A 254 1.74 -4.85 -2.78
C PHE A 254 0.59 -4.53 -3.74
N LEU A 255 0.29 -3.24 -3.97
CA LEU A 255 -0.77 -2.82 -4.90
C LEU A 255 -0.53 -3.38 -6.31
N ALA A 256 0.71 -3.27 -6.83
CA ALA A 256 1.06 -3.80 -8.14
C ALA A 256 0.94 -5.33 -8.22
N ALA A 257 1.40 -6.04 -7.19
CA ALA A 257 1.30 -7.50 -7.12
C ALA A 257 -0.15 -7.97 -7.04
N TYR A 258 -0.98 -7.27 -6.26
CA TYR A 258 -2.43 -7.52 -6.17
C TYR A 258 -3.10 -7.36 -7.54
N VAL A 259 -2.97 -6.19 -8.18
CA VAL A 259 -3.58 -5.94 -9.49
C VAL A 259 -3.08 -6.94 -10.54
N GLY A 260 -1.78 -7.26 -10.51
CA GLY A 260 -1.16 -8.19 -11.45
C GLY A 260 -1.68 -9.62 -11.29
N ALA A 261 -1.87 -10.07 -10.05
CA ALA A 261 -2.43 -11.38 -9.74
C ALA A 261 -3.92 -11.49 -10.11
N SER A 262 -4.73 -10.48 -9.79
CA SER A 262 -6.15 -10.45 -10.17
C SER A 262 -6.32 -10.47 -11.69
N SER A 263 -5.44 -9.77 -12.43
CA SER A 263 -5.43 -9.80 -13.90
C SER A 263 -5.11 -11.20 -14.46
N ARG A 264 -4.17 -11.93 -13.85
CA ARG A 264 -3.84 -13.32 -14.26
C ARG A 264 -4.98 -14.29 -13.98
N ALA A 265 -5.68 -14.12 -12.86
CA ALA A 265 -6.85 -14.94 -12.53
C ALA A 265 -7.98 -14.73 -13.56
N ALA A 266 -8.19 -13.49 -14.02
CA ALA A 266 -9.22 -13.16 -15.00
C ALA A 266 -8.95 -13.72 -16.42
N THR A 267 -7.69 -13.93 -16.80
CA THR A 267 -7.32 -14.51 -18.12
C THR A 267 -7.18 -16.04 -18.12
N GLY A 268 -7.30 -16.68 -16.94
CA GLY A 268 -7.10 -18.11 -16.75
C GLY A 268 -8.39 -18.93 -16.62
N SER A 269 -9.56 -18.31 -16.82
CA SER A 269 -10.90 -18.95 -16.89
C SER A 269 -11.41 -18.99 -18.32
#